data_AF-A0A1G4MJQ4-F1
#
_entry.id   AF-A0A1G4MJQ4-F1
#
_cell.length_a   1.000
_cell.length_b   1.000
_cell.length_c   1.000
_cell.angle_alpha   90.00
_cell.angle_beta   90.00
_cell.angle_gamma   90.00
#
_symmetry.space_group_name_H-M   'P 1'
#
loop_
_entity.id
_entity.type
_entity.pdbx_description
1 polymer ?
#
loop_
_entity_poly.entity_id
_entity_poly.type
_entity_poly.pdbx_seq_one_letter_code
_entity_poly.pdbx_strand_id
1 'polypeptide(L)'
;MTESLRQCLEALELSVSVLENTVSKLDSSSRVSNELTTTLLQSRRVFELVPEYDVQRAKLDLIQEVEPLVNRLNGKLVKGLNKLEREREALLQTYELNKLQLNNKTKDDEEADADMSTDPVVVASSTREELDLLKHLKKKREELSLKYEDLVRSS
;
A
#
# COMPACT_ATOMS: atom_id res chain seq x y z
N MET A 1 -35.15 56.16 78.90
CA MET A 1 -33.95 55.41 78.47
C MET A 1 -34.14 53.89 78.52
N THR A 2 -34.92 53.36 79.46
CA THR A 2 -35.22 51.92 79.55
C THR A 2 -36.18 51.44 78.44
N GLU A 3 -37.18 52.25 78.08
CA GLU A 3 -38.15 51.93 77.03
C GLU A 3 -37.51 51.77 75.64
N SER A 4 -36.58 52.65 75.28
CA SER A 4 -35.86 52.62 74.00
C SER A 4 -34.93 51.40 73.89
N LEU A 5 -34.32 50.98 74.99
CA LEU A 5 -33.50 49.76 75.03
C LEU A 5 -34.38 48.52 74.85
N ARG A 6 -35.56 48.49 75.52
CA ARG A 6 -36.54 47.41 75.41
C ARG A 6 -37.03 47.26 73.97
N GLN A 7 -37.37 48.36 73.30
CA GLN A 7 -37.77 48.36 71.89
C GLN A 7 -36.65 47.88 70.95
N CYS A 8 -35.39 48.26 71.20
CA CYS A 8 -34.27 47.72 70.42
C CYS A 8 -34.08 46.22 70.62
N LEU A 9 -34.26 45.72 71.85
CA LEU A 9 -34.11 44.31 72.18
C LEU A 9 -35.24 43.48 71.54
N GLU A 10 -36.47 43.98 71.60
CA GLU A 10 -37.65 43.39 70.96
C GLU A 10 -37.54 43.40 69.43
N ALA A 11 -37.03 44.47 68.83
CA ALA A 11 -36.74 44.53 67.40
C ALA A 11 -35.63 43.57 66.97
N LEU A 12 -34.58 43.41 67.79
CA LEU A 12 -33.50 42.46 67.52
C LEU A 12 -34.01 41.02 67.61
N GLU A 13 -34.80 40.68 68.63
CA GLU A 13 -35.41 39.37 68.80
C GLU A 13 -36.34 39.00 67.64
N LEU A 14 -37.14 39.97 67.18
CA LEU A 14 -37.94 39.82 65.95
C LEU A 14 -37.06 39.61 64.71
N SER A 15 -35.95 40.34 64.58
CA SER A 15 -35.05 40.16 63.44
C SER A 15 -34.40 38.78 63.41
N VAL A 16 -34.01 38.25 64.57
CA VAL A 16 -33.43 36.91 64.71
C VAL A 16 -34.47 35.85 64.38
N SER A 17 -35.69 35.98 64.91
CA SER A 17 -36.81 35.09 64.60
C SER A 17 -37.15 35.09 63.10
N VAL A 18 -37.17 36.25 62.46
CA VAL A 18 -37.39 36.34 61.01
C VAL A 18 -36.24 35.66 60.27
N LEU A 19 -35.00 35.87 60.68
CA LEU A 19 -33.83 35.26 60.04
C LEU A 19 -33.88 33.73 60.13
N GLU A 20 -34.16 33.16 61.31
CA GLU A 20 -34.32 31.72 61.52
C GLU A 20 -35.44 31.13 60.64
N ASN A 21 -36.57 31.84 60.54
CA ASN A 21 -37.67 31.46 59.66
C ASN A 21 -37.27 31.50 58.18
N THR A 22 -36.49 32.50 57.75
CA THR A 22 -36.01 32.58 56.36
C THR A 22 -35.00 31.48 56.03
N VAL A 23 -34.09 31.15 56.94
CA VAL A 23 -33.11 30.07 56.76
C VAL A 23 -33.83 28.72 56.66
N SER A 24 -34.82 28.48 57.52
CA SER A 24 -35.62 27.24 57.50
C SER A 24 -36.42 27.08 56.20
N LYS A 25 -37.02 28.17 55.70
CA LYS A 25 -37.70 28.19 54.41
C LYS A 25 -36.74 28.01 53.24
N LEU A 26 -35.54 28.58 53.31
CA LEU A 26 -34.53 28.44 52.27
C LEU A 26 -34.00 27.01 52.22
N ASP A 27 -33.76 26.36 53.36
CA ASP A 27 -33.28 24.97 53.39
C ASP A 27 -34.32 24.00 52.80
N SER A 28 -35.59 24.16 53.16
CA SER A 28 -36.69 23.36 52.58
C SER A 28 -36.88 23.61 51.08
N SER A 29 -36.79 24.86 50.62
CA SER A 29 -36.90 25.20 49.19
C SER A 29 -35.67 24.81 48.37
N SER A 30 -34.47 24.83 48.96
CA SER A 30 -33.21 24.52 48.27
C SER A 30 -33.03 23.03 48.04
N ARG A 31 -33.61 22.16 48.87
CA ARG A 31 -33.50 20.69 48.73
C ARG A 31 -33.97 20.21 47.36
N VAL A 32 -35.12 20.69 46.89
CA VAL A 32 -35.68 20.31 45.57
C VAL A 32 -34.77 20.76 44.42
N SER A 33 -34.23 21.98 44.49
CA SER A 33 -33.31 22.49 43.46
C SER A 33 -31.98 21.75 43.47
N ASN A 34 -31.49 21.39 44.65
CA ASN A 34 -30.24 20.65 44.81
C ASN A 34 -30.40 19.23 44.27
N GLU A 35 -31.48 18.54 44.63
CA GLU A 35 -31.81 17.21 44.10
C GLU A 35 -31.93 17.22 42.57
N LEU A 36 -32.63 18.19 41.96
CA LEU A 36 -32.72 18.32 40.50
C LEU A 36 -31.33 18.48 39.86
N THR A 37 -30.47 19.29 40.49
CA THR A 37 -29.13 19.57 39.97
C THR A 37 -28.23 18.33 40.06
N THR A 38 -28.26 17.61 41.18
CA THR A 38 -27.39 16.45 41.43
C THR A 38 -27.88 15.16 40.78
N THR A 39 -29.20 14.97 40.67
CA THR A 39 -29.79 13.72 40.16
C THR A 39 -30.08 13.75 38.67
N LEU A 40 -30.58 14.87 38.15
CA LEU A 40 -31.07 14.98 36.77
C LEU A 40 -30.08 15.72 35.88
N LEU A 41 -29.61 16.90 36.29
CA LEU A 41 -28.70 17.71 35.47
C LEU A 41 -27.26 17.18 35.49
N GLN A 42 -26.83 16.59 36.60
CA GLN A 42 -25.56 15.86 36.69
C GLN A 42 -25.63 14.44 36.14
N SER A 43 -26.81 13.92 35.76
CA SER A 43 -26.91 12.64 35.08
C SER A 43 -26.27 12.74 33.68
N ARG A 44 -24.97 12.43 33.70
CA ARG A 44 -24.14 11.89 32.63
C ARG A 44 -24.42 12.52 31.25
N ARG A 45 -23.60 13.50 30.89
CA ARG A 45 -23.23 13.83 29.50
C ARG A 45 -22.79 12.54 28.79
N VAL A 46 -23.74 11.80 28.26
CA VAL A 46 -23.51 10.72 27.30
C VAL A 46 -24.13 11.23 26.02
N PHE A 47 -23.48 10.98 24.89
CA PHE A 47 -23.77 11.50 23.56
C PHE A 47 -23.10 12.85 23.29
N GLU A 48 -21.81 12.79 22.98
CA GLU A 48 -21.30 13.67 21.92
C GLU A 48 -22.10 13.31 20.66
N LEU A 49 -23.05 14.19 20.32
CA LEU A 49 -23.81 14.09 19.09
C LEU A 49 -22.89 14.52 17.95
N VAL A 50 -22.35 13.54 17.23
CA VAL A 50 -21.70 13.79 15.95
C VAL A 50 -22.82 14.00 14.93
N PRO A 51 -22.92 15.18 14.29
CA PRO A 51 -23.96 15.41 13.31
C PRO A 51 -23.73 14.51 12.10
N GLU A 52 -24.82 14.00 11.53
CA GLU A 52 -24.76 13.08 10.39
C GLU A 52 -24.01 13.69 9.19
N TYR A 53 -24.16 14.99 9.00
CA TYR A 53 -23.44 15.75 7.97
C TYR A 53 -21.92 15.61 8.08
N ASP A 54 -21.37 15.70 9.29
CA ASP A 54 -19.91 15.59 9.50
C ASP A 54 -19.42 14.18 9.19
N VAL A 55 -20.23 13.16 9.51
CA VAL A 55 -19.93 11.76 9.15
C VAL A 55 -19.94 11.56 7.64
N GLN A 56 -20.94 12.12 6.95
CA GLN A 56 -21.04 12.02 5.49
C GLN A 56 -19.87 12.74 4.81
N ARG A 57 -19.49 13.91 5.30
CA ARG A 57 -18.34 14.66 4.80
C ARG A 57 -17.02 13.91 5.02
N ALA A 58 -16.78 13.41 6.24
CA ALA A 58 -15.59 12.64 6.55
C ALA A 58 -15.47 11.37 5.67
N LYS A 59 -16.61 10.72 5.35
CA LYS A 59 -16.64 9.59 4.41
C LYS A 59 -16.21 10.00 3.00
N LEU A 60 -16.73 11.12 2.50
CA LEU A 60 -16.35 11.62 1.16
C LEU A 60 -14.88 12.01 1.10
N ASP A 61 -14.38 12.70 2.13
CA ASP A 61 -12.98 13.09 2.23
C ASP A 61 -12.06 11.84 2.25
N LEU A 62 -12.44 10.82 3.02
CA LEU A 62 -11.71 9.54 3.07
C LEU A 62 -11.72 8.82 1.72
N ILE A 63 -12.85 8.80 1.01
CA ILE A 63 -12.93 8.18 -0.33
C ILE A 63 -12.00 8.91 -1.30
N GLN A 64 -12.01 10.24 -1.29
CA GLN A 64 -11.13 11.05 -2.15
C GLN A 64 -9.65 10.80 -1.87
N GLU A 65 -9.27 10.51 -0.63
CA GLU A 65 -7.89 10.17 -0.27
C GLU A 65 -7.52 8.72 -0.65
N VAL A 66 -8.40 7.77 -0.39
CA VAL A 66 -8.13 6.33 -0.51
C VAL A 66 -8.21 5.86 -1.97
N GLU A 67 -9.17 6.35 -2.75
CA GLU A 67 -9.38 5.94 -4.15
C GLU A 67 -8.14 6.10 -5.05
N PRO A 68 -7.41 7.23 -5.07
CA PRO A 68 -6.18 7.36 -5.86
C PRO A 68 -5.05 6.45 -5.34
N LEU A 69 -5.04 6.10 -4.05
CA LEU A 69 -4.08 5.15 -3.51
C LEU A 69 -4.37 3.73 -3.99
N VAL A 70 -5.63 3.31 -3.95
CA VAL A 70 -6.11 2.02 -4.48
C VAL A 70 -5.83 1.91 -5.97
N ASN A 71 -6.11 2.96 -6.74
CA ASN A 71 -5.83 2.99 -8.18
C ASN A 71 -4.32 2.87 -8.49
N ARG A 72 -3.46 3.51 -7.70
CA ARG A 72 -2.00 3.34 -7.83
C ARG A 72 -1.55 1.92 -7.51
N LEU A 73 -2.08 1.31 -6.45
CA LEU A 73 -1.79 -0.07 -6.07
C LEU A 73 -2.27 -1.05 -7.16
N ASN A 74 -3.47 -0.85 -7.69
CA ASN A 74 -4.00 -1.64 -8.79
C ASN A 74 -3.13 -1.50 -10.04
N GLY A 75 -2.71 -0.28 -10.38
CA GLY A 75 -1.78 -0.05 -11.50
C GLY A 75 -0.41 -0.74 -11.32
N LYS A 76 0.10 -0.84 -10.08
CA LYS A 76 1.31 -1.62 -9.79
C LYS A 76 1.09 -3.12 -9.95
N LEU A 77 -0.04 -3.63 -9.47
CA LEU A 77 -0.42 -5.04 -9.62
C LEU A 77 -0.55 -5.44 -11.10
N VAL A 78 -1.29 -4.65 -11.90
CA VAL A 78 -1.45 -4.89 -13.34
C VAL A 78 -0.09 -4.89 -14.05
N LYS A 79 0.79 -3.93 -13.74
CA LYS A 79 2.16 -3.91 -14.33
C LYS A 79 2.98 -5.13 -13.93
N GLY A 80 2.90 -5.54 -12.67
CA GLY A 80 3.57 -6.74 -12.16
C GLY A 80 3.06 -8.01 -12.84
N LEU A 81 1.73 -8.14 -12.99
CA LEU A 81 1.08 -9.26 -13.64
C LEU A 81 1.49 -9.35 -15.11
N ASN A 82 1.44 -8.23 -15.84
CA ASN A 82 1.89 -8.17 -17.25
C ASN A 82 3.37 -8.55 -17.40
N LYS A 83 4.23 -8.19 -16.44
CA LYS A 83 5.64 -8.59 -16.46
C LYS A 83 5.77 -10.10 -16.29
N LEU A 84 5.07 -10.66 -15.31
CA LEU A 84 5.09 -12.09 -15.02
C LEU A 84 4.50 -12.92 -16.18
N GLU A 85 3.47 -12.40 -16.84
CA GLU A 85 2.87 -13.02 -18.02
C GLU A 85 3.85 -13.05 -19.20
N ARG A 86 4.57 -11.96 -19.47
CA ARG A 86 5.62 -11.95 -20.49
C ARG A 86 6.78 -12.88 -20.16
N GLU A 87 7.20 -12.93 -18.89
CA GLU A 87 8.23 -13.86 -18.44
C GLU A 87 7.78 -15.31 -18.63
N ARG A 88 6.51 -15.61 -18.34
CA ARG A 88 5.91 -16.92 -18.61
C ARG A 88 5.89 -17.25 -20.11
N GLU A 89 5.49 -16.32 -20.96
CA GLU A 89 5.49 -16.52 -22.41
C GLU A 89 6.90 -16.76 -22.95
N ALA A 90 7.88 -15.97 -22.51
CA ALA A 90 9.28 -16.15 -22.89
C ALA A 90 9.81 -17.52 -22.44
N LEU A 91 9.51 -17.94 -21.20
CA LEU A 91 9.87 -19.26 -20.70
C LEU A 91 9.22 -20.38 -21.50
N LEU A 92 7.93 -20.26 -21.85
CA LEU A 92 7.24 -21.23 -22.71
C LEU A 92 7.90 -21.34 -24.09
N GLN A 93 8.21 -20.20 -24.72
CA GLN A 93 8.90 -20.19 -26.01
C GLN A 93 10.29 -20.86 -25.92
N THR A 94 11.07 -20.57 -24.88
CA THR A 94 12.37 -21.23 -24.68
C THR A 94 12.24 -22.73 -24.40
N TYR A 95 11.20 -23.14 -23.67
CA TYR A 95 10.91 -24.54 -23.41
C TYR A 95 10.53 -25.29 -24.70
N GLU A 96 9.66 -24.72 -25.52
CA GLU A 96 9.27 -25.28 -26.81
C GLU A 96 10.47 -25.39 -27.76
N LEU A 97 11.29 -24.35 -27.84
CA LEU A 97 12.52 -24.34 -28.63
C LEU A 97 13.47 -25.45 -28.17
N ASN A 98 13.75 -25.53 -26.87
CA ASN A 98 14.62 -26.56 -26.31
C ASN A 98 14.07 -27.97 -26.56
N LYS A 99 12.75 -28.15 -26.47
CA LYS A 99 12.09 -29.43 -26.79
C LYS A 99 12.28 -29.81 -28.26
N LEU A 100 12.15 -28.87 -29.19
CA LEU A 100 12.39 -29.10 -30.62
C LEU A 100 13.86 -29.43 -30.90
N GLN A 101 14.79 -28.70 -30.29
CA GLN A 101 16.22 -28.98 -30.42
C GLN A 101 16.60 -30.35 -29.88
N LEU A 102 16.05 -30.75 -28.73
CA LEU A 102 16.29 -32.06 -28.14
C LEU A 102 15.75 -33.16 -29.07
N ASN A 103 14.52 -33.00 -29.58
CA ASN A 103 13.90 -33.95 -30.51
C ASN A 103 14.66 -34.05 -31.85
N ASN A 104 15.24 -32.96 -32.35
CA ASN A 104 16.05 -32.99 -33.57
C ASN A 104 17.40 -33.67 -33.31
N LYS A 105 18.08 -33.37 -32.20
CA LYS A 105 19.33 -34.06 -31.83
C LYS A 105 19.13 -35.57 -31.67
N THR A 106 18.04 -36.01 -31.06
CA THR A 106 17.74 -37.45 -30.95
C THR A 106 17.45 -38.12 -32.29
N LYS A 107 17.00 -37.36 -33.30
CA LYS A 107 16.80 -37.88 -34.66
C LYS A 107 18.11 -37.87 -35.45
N ASP A 108 18.92 -36.83 -35.29
CA ASP A 108 20.25 -36.77 -35.89
C ASP A 108 21.15 -37.88 -35.32
N ASP A 109 21.04 -38.23 -34.04
CA ASP A 109 21.76 -39.37 -33.44
C ASP A 109 21.27 -40.75 -33.95
N GLU A 110 20.04 -40.84 -34.49
CA GLU A 110 19.50 -42.05 -35.15
C GLU A 110 19.82 -42.10 -36.66
N GLU A 111 20.17 -40.95 -37.29
CA GLU A 111 20.51 -40.84 -38.72
C GLU A 111 22.00 -40.56 -39.00
N ALA A 112 22.83 -40.28 -37.98
CA ALA A 112 24.27 -39.96 -38.07
C ALA A 112 25.19 -41.14 -38.45
N ASP A 113 24.67 -42.19 -39.09
CA ASP A 113 25.47 -43.11 -39.91
C ASP A 113 25.45 -42.74 -41.41
N ALA A 114 24.77 -41.66 -41.81
CA ALA A 114 24.72 -41.20 -43.19
C ALA A 114 25.03 -39.70 -43.34
N ASP A 115 26.22 -39.43 -43.90
CA ASP A 115 26.52 -38.26 -44.74
C ASP A 115 27.00 -36.95 -44.06
N MET A 116 28.31 -36.92 -43.81
CA MET A 116 29.09 -35.74 -43.43
C MET A 116 29.34 -34.81 -44.63
N SER A 117 28.36 -33.96 -45.01
CA SER A 117 28.63 -32.77 -45.82
C SER A 117 27.47 -31.77 -45.87
N THR A 118 27.01 -31.25 -44.72
CA THR A 118 26.20 -30.03 -44.74
C THR A 118 26.62 -29.08 -43.62
N ASP A 119 27.19 -27.95 -44.02
CA ASP A 119 27.64 -26.84 -43.18
C ASP A 119 26.44 -26.27 -42.39
N PRO A 120 26.39 -26.40 -41.05
CA PRO A 120 25.27 -25.89 -40.27
C PRO A 120 25.39 -24.37 -40.14
N VAL A 121 24.50 -23.64 -40.83
CA VAL A 121 24.31 -22.21 -40.68
C VAL A 121 23.79 -21.92 -39.28
N VAL A 122 24.69 -21.49 -38.38
CA VAL A 122 24.39 -21.10 -37.00
C VAL A 122 23.56 -19.81 -37.01
N VAL A 123 22.24 -19.94 -36.92
CA VAL A 123 21.34 -18.82 -36.68
C VAL A 123 20.86 -18.85 -35.23
N ALA A 124 21.16 -17.74 -34.56
CA ALA A 124 20.54 -17.20 -33.35
C ALA A 124 21.25 -17.43 -31.99
N SER A 125 21.81 -16.30 -31.55
CA SER A 125 22.00 -15.86 -30.16
C SER A 125 23.29 -16.24 -29.45
N SER A 126 24.42 -15.85 -30.04
CA SER A 126 25.69 -15.74 -29.33
C SER A 126 25.72 -14.52 -28.40
N THR A 127 26.14 -14.72 -27.16
CA THR A 127 26.43 -13.64 -26.21
C THR A 127 27.51 -12.69 -26.79
N ARG A 128 27.60 -11.45 -26.30
CA ARG A 128 28.53 -10.43 -26.86
C ARG A 128 29.98 -10.94 -26.94
N GLU A 129 30.39 -11.74 -25.97
CA GLU A 129 31.72 -12.36 -25.89
C GLU A 129 31.95 -13.41 -26.98
N GLU A 130 30.97 -14.26 -27.25
CA GLU A 130 31.01 -15.25 -28.33
C GLU A 130 31.03 -14.60 -29.72
N LEU A 131 30.37 -13.46 -29.87
CA LEU A 131 30.37 -12.69 -31.12
C LEU A 131 31.78 -12.13 -31.42
N ASP A 132 32.49 -11.65 -30.40
CA ASP A 132 33.85 -11.14 -30.57
C ASP A 132 34.85 -12.27 -30.84
N LEU A 133 34.67 -13.45 -30.23
CA LEU A 133 35.42 -14.66 -30.59
C LEU A 133 35.17 -15.09 -32.05
N LEU A 134 33.92 -15.07 -32.51
CA LEU A 134 33.58 -15.39 -33.91
C LEU A 134 34.22 -14.40 -34.89
N LYS A 135 34.28 -13.11 -34.57
CA LYS A 135 35.01 -12.12 -35.39
C LYS A 135 36.50 -12.44 -35.46
N HIS A 136 37.12 -12.81 -34.34
CA HIS A 136 38.54 -13.20 -34.32
C HIS A 136 38.81 -14.46 -35.13
N LEU A 137 37.96 -15.48 -35.00
CA LEU A 137 38.08 -16.72 -35.78
C LEU A 137 37.86 -16.48 -37.27
N LYS A 138 36.92 -15.60 -37.65
CA LYS A 138 36.70 -15.21 -39.05
C LYS A 138 37.92 -14.51 -39.66
N LYS A 139 38.52 -13.55 -38.95
CA LYS A 139 39.77 -12.90 -39.38
C LYS A 139 40.90 -13.91 -39.54
N LYS A 140 41.07 -14.81 -38.56
CA LYS A 140 42.09 -15.86 -38.62
C LYS A 140 41.86 -16.83 -39.79
N ARG A 141 40.60 -17.13 -40.13
CA ARG A 141 40.23 -17.90 -41.32
C ARG A 141 40.65 -17.18 -42.60
N GLU A 142 40.36 -15.88 -42.71
CA GLU A 142 40.72 -15.06 -43.87
C GLU A 142 42.24 -14.96 -44.06
N GLU A 143 42.99 -14.77 -42.97
CA GLU A 143 44.46 -14.78 -42.99
C GLU A 143 45.04 -16.12 -43.44
N LEU A 144 44.47 -17.23 -42.94
CA LEU A 144 44.90 -18.57 -43.33
C LEU A 144 44.50 -18.89 -44.77
N SER A 145 43.35 -18.41 -45.26
CA SER A 145 42.96 -18.58 -46.65
C SER A 145 43.86 -17.79 -47.60
N LEU A 146 44.27 -16.57 -47.23
CA LEU A 146 45.24 -15.79 -48.01
C LEU A 146 46.59 -16.50 -48.08
N LYS A 147 47.09 -17.01 -46.94
CA LYS A 147 48.33 -17.81 -46.93
C LYS A 147 48.22 -19.08 -47.75
N TYR A 148 47.06 -19.73 -47.73
CA TYR A 148 46.81 -20.91 -48.55
C TYR A 148 46.79 -20.56 -50.04
N GLU A 149 46.15 -19.46 -50.42
CA GLU A 149 46.11 -18.98 -51.80
C GLU A 149 47.50 -18.54 -52.30
N ASP A 150 48.33 -17.93 -51.45
CA ASP A 150 49.72 -17.58 -51.76
C ASP A 150 50.61 -18.83 -51.89
N LEU A 151 50.39 -19.87 -51.07
CA LEU A 151 51.08 -21.16 -51.22
C LEU A 151 50.67 -21.88 -52.52
N VAL A 152 49.38 -21.84 -52.87
CA VAL A 152 48.87 -22.44 -54.11
C VAL A 152 49.36 -21.68 -55.35
N ARG A 153 49.63 -20.38 -55.25
CA ARG A 153 50.22 -19.57 -56.34
C ARG A 153 51.74 -19.68 -56.45
N SER A 154 52.43 -20.16 -55.41
CA SER A 154 53.90 -20.31 -55.38
C SER A 154 54.39 -21.75 -55.60
N SER A 155 53.47 -22.69 -55.85
CA SER A 155 53.73 -24.08 -56.21
C SER A 155 53.28 -24.38 -57.64
#